data_AF-A0A9X2EEA4-F1
#
_entry.id   AF-A0A9X2EEA4-F1
#
_cell.length_a   1.000
_cell.length_b   1.000
_cell.length_c   1.000
_cell.angle_alpha   90.00
_cell.angle_beta   90.00
_cell.angle_gamma   90.00
#
_symmetry.space_group_name_H-M   'P 1'
#
loop_
_entity.id
_entity.type
_entity.pdbx_description
1 polymer ?
#
loop_
_entity_poly.entity_id
_entity_poly.type
_entity_poly.pdbx_seq_one_letter_code
_entity_poly.pdbx_strand_id
1 'polypeptide(L)'
;MTITIDTHDFIAAAPKGLRAECAGLTPAQFYDRYCGPTGPVRLSDWTRIGRTQPSATYSATLEFAGHLRTVVSAGSPVAALTSALYEEGYPVEILQFHQRRTASGTATFVQCESNGRRGWGAALADDGAESTVRAMIAGINQLGR
;
A
#
# COMPACT_ATOMS: atom_id res chain seq x y z
N MET A 1 -11.88 2.40 -18.47
CA MET A 1 -11.61 0.98 -18.76
C MET A 1 -11.66 0.26 -17.42
N THR A 2 -12.75 -0.44 -17.14
CA THR A 2 -12.93 -1.15 -15.87
C THR A 2 -12.10 -2.42 -15.97
N ILE A 3 -10.87 -2.39 -15.44
CA ILE A 3 -10.07 -3.60 -15.29
C ILE A 3 -10.88 -4.47 -14.33
N THR A 4 -11.48 -5.54 -14.85
CA THR A 4 -11.96 -6.64 -14.01
C THR A 4 -10.73 -7.22 -13.37
N ILE A 5 -10.34 -6.66 -12.21
CA ILE A 5 -9.31 -7.24 -11.37
C ILE A 5 -9.80 -8.66 -11.12
N ASP A 6 -8.97 -9.65 -11.43
CA ASP A 6 -9.26 -11.02 -11.01
C ASP A 6 -9.03 -11.07 -9.49
N THR A 7 -10.06 -10.61 -8.78
CA THR A 7 -10.03 -10.35 -7.33
C THR A 7 -9.70 -11.62 -6.55
N HIS A 8 -9.94 -12.79 -7.15
CA HIS A 8 -9.66 -14.08 -6.56
C HIS A 8 -8.15 -14.34 -6.44
N ASP A 9 -7.38 -14.12 -7.51
CA ASP A 9 -5.92 -14.31 -7.51
C ASP A 9 -5.23 -13.36 -6.53
N PHE A 10 -5.71 -12.11 -6.46
CA PHE A 10 -5.22 -11.13 -5.51
C PHE A 10 -5.46 -11.58 -4.06
N ILE A 11 -6.68 -11.95 -3.69
CA ILE A 11 -6.99 -12.38 -2.31
C ILE A 11 -6.28 -13.71 -1.98
N ALA A 12 -6.18 -14.63 -2.94
CA ALA A 12 -5.42 -15.86 -2.79
C ALA A 12 -3.91 -15.61 -2.57
N ALA A 13 -3.38 -14.47 -3.01
CA ALA A 13 -2.01 -14.07 -2.78
C ALA A 13 -1.72 -13.68 -1.32
N ALA A 14 -2.74 -13.34 -0.52
CA ALA A 14 -2.58 -12.85 0.85
C ALA A 14 -1.81 -13.82 1.78
N PRO A 15 -1.04 -13.33 2.76
CA PRO A 15 -0.38 -14.20 3.74
C PRO A 15 -1.39 -14.90 4.66
N LYS A 16 -0.97 -16.00 5.31
CA LYS A 16 -1.85 -16.83 6.17
C LYS A 16 -2.59 -16.01 7.23
N GLY A 17 -1.92 -15.05 7.87
CA GLY A 17 -2.53 -14.19 8.89
C GLY A 17 -3.71 -13.40 8.34
N LEU A 18 -3.52 -12.70 7.21
CA LEU A 18 -4.59 -11.95 6.56
C LEU A 18 -5.71 -12.85 6.02
N ARG A 19 -5.37 -14.02 5.44
CA ARG A 19 -6.40 -14.98 4.98
C ARG A 19 -7.31 -15.46 6.10
N ALA A 20 -6.77 -15.64 7.31
CA ALA A 20 -7.57 -16.01 8.47
C ALA A 20 -8.47 -14.85 8.92
N GLU A 21 -7.96 -13.62 8.92
CA GLU A 21 -8.72 -12.43 9.31
C GLU A 21 -9.85 -12.09 8.33
N CYS A 22 -9.64 -12.27 7.04
CA CYS A 22 -10.62 -11.96 6.01
C CYS A 22 -11.54 -13.13 5.63
N ALA A 23 -11.49 -14.24 6.37
CA ALA A 23 -12.32 -15.41 6.10
C ALA A 23 -13.81 -15.04 6.14
N GLY A 24 -14.56 -15.38 5.09
CA GLY A 24 -15.99 -15.08 4.97
C GLY A 24 -16.32 -13.70 4.42
N LEU A 25 -15.32 -12.84 4.15
CA LEU A 25 -15.56 -11.58 3.43
C LEU A 25 -15.78 -11.85 1.94
N THR A 26 -16.73 -11.13 1.36
CA THR A 26 -16.81 -11.00 -0.10
C THR A 26 -15.60 -10.22 -0.62
N PRO A 27 -15.22 -10.36 -1.90
CA PRO A 27 -14.15 -9.55 -2.49
C PRO A 27 -14.35 -8.04 -2.28
N ALA A 28 -15.57 -7.53 -2.47
CA ALA A 28 -15.88 -6.11 -2.26
C ALA A 28 -15.59 -5.65 -0.82
N GLN A 29 -15.97 -6.46 0.18
CA GLN A 29 -15.67 -6.16 1.59
C GLN A 29 -14.18 -6.23 1.89
N PHE A 30 -13.44 -7.15 1.25
CA PHE A 30 -11.98 -7.18 1.36
C PHE A 30 -11.36 -5.88 0.84
N TYR A 31 -11.76 -5.42 -0.35
CA TYR A 31 -11.24 -4.17 -0.92
C TYR A 31 -11.59 -2.96 -0.05
N ASP A 32 -12.83 -2.82 0.40
CA ASP A 32 -13.24 -1.70 1.26
C ASP A 32 -12.44 -1.65 2.56
N ARG A 33 -12.13 -2.82 3.13
CA ARG A 33 -11.46 -2.95 4.42
C ARG A 33 -9.93 -2.81 4.33
N TYR A 34 -9.30 -3.40 3.32
CA TYR A 34 -7.84 -3.55 3.27
C TYR A 34 -7.19 -2.77 2.13
N CYS A 35 -7.95 -2.33 1.12
CA CYS A 35 -7.45 -1.57 -0.03
C CYS A 35 -8.03 -0.16 -0.11
N GLY A 36 -9.01 0.15 0.74
CA GLY A 36 -9.81 1.37 0.67
C GLY A 36 -8.94 2.62 0.79
N PRO A 37 -9.02 3.58 -0.14
CA PRO A 37 -8.27 4.83 -0.09
C PRO A 37 -8.88 5.83 0.92
N THR A 38 -9.94 5.44 1.64
CA THR A 38 -10.63 6.32 2.59
C THR A 38 -9.76 6.53 3.82
N GLY A 39 -9.23 7.73 3.98
CA GLY A 39 -8.47 8.12 5.16
C GLY A 39 -7.71 9.42 4.91
N PRO A 40 -6.94 9.88 5.90
CA PRO A 40 -6.27 11.18 5.85
C PRO A 40 -5.08 11.25 4.89
N VAL A 41 -4.59 10.10 4.40
CA VAL A 41 -3.45 10.03 3.47
C VAL A 41 -3.92 9.48 2.12
N ARG A 42 -3.61 10.18 1.03
CA ARG A 42 -3.92 9.74 -0.34
C ARG A 42 -2.68 9.81 -1.23
N LEU A 43 -2.52 8.83 -2.13
CA LEU A 43 -1.55 8.92 -3.22
C LEU A 43 -2.17 9.69 -4.38
N SER A 44 -1.72 10.92 -4.61
CA SER A 44 -2.23 11.81 -5.65
C SER A 44 -1.49 11.64 -6.97
N ASP A 45 -0.18 11.39 -6.92
CA ASP A 45 0.62 11.08 -8.11
C ASP A 45 1.69 10.03 -7.81
N TRP A 46 2.02 9.24 -8.83
CA TRP A 46 3.07 8.24 -8.79
C TRP A 46 3.81 8.20 -10.11
N THR A 47 5.13 8.35 -10.05
CA THR A 47 6.00 8.26 -11.21
C THR A 47 7.19 7.36 -10.92
N ARG A 48 7.48 6.47 -11.86
CA ARG A 48 8.70 5.66 -11.88
C ARG A 48 9.56 6.06 -13.08
N ILE A 49 10.78 6.51 -12.79
CA ILE A 49 11.80 6.84 -13.80
C ILE A 49 12.84 5.72 -13.79
N GLY A 50 13.10 5.12 -14.96
CA GLY A 50 14.04 4.00 -15.10
C GLY A 50 13.35 2.62 -15.04
N ARG A 51 13.80 1.69 -15.89
CA ARG A 51 13.12 0.41 -16.13
C ARG A 51 13.59 -0.72 -15.20
N THR A 52 14.78 -0.62 -14.60
CA THR A 52 15.39 -1.69 -13.82
C THR A 52 16.03 -1.14 -12.55
N GLN A 53 15.99 -1.91 -11.46
CA GLN A 53 16.82 -1.62 -10.31
C GLN A 53 18.30 -1.85 -10.65
N PRO A 54 19.25 -1.12 -10.03
CA PRO A 54 19.08 -0.07 -9.01
C PRO A 54 18.87 1.35 -9.56
N SER A 55 18.77 1.52 -10.88
CA SER A 55 18.66 2.85 -11.52
C SER A 55 17.24 3.43 -11.52
N ALA A 56 16.28 2.76 -10.89
CA ALA A 56 14.92 3.26 -10.81
C ALA A 56 14.80 4.32 -9.70
N THR A 57 14.30 5.48 -10.08
CA THR A 57 13.89 6.56 -9.18
C THR A 57 12.37 6.59 -9.12
N TYR A 58 11.83 6.69 -7.91
CA TYR A 58 10.40 6.76 -7.66
C TYR A 58 10.06 8.13 -7.09
N SER A 59 8.98 8.71 -7.59
CA SER A 59 8.37 9.93 -7.08
C SER A 59 6.93 9.62 -6.68
N ALA A 60 6.60 9.89 -5.41
CA ALA A 60 5.25 9.74 -4.89
C ALA A 60 4.77 11.08 -4.35
N THR A 61 3.66 11.60 -4.87
CA THR A 61 3.01 12.78 -4.29
C THR A 61 1.86 12.31 -3.43
N LEU A 62 1.99 12.56 -2.13
CA LEU A 62 1.02 12.24 -1.10
C LEU A 62 0.22 13.50 -0.76
N GLU A 63 -1.06 13.33 -0.52
CA GLU A 63 -1.93 14.34 0.06
C GLU A 63 -2.23 13.98 1.51
N PHE A 64 -2.04 14.96 2.36
CA PHE A 64 -2.29 14.91 3.80
C PHE A 64 -3.22 16.06 4.14
N ALA A 65 -4.42 15.79 4.67
CA ALA A 65 -5.33 16.78 5.28
C ALA A 65 -5.26 18.26 4.77
N GLY A 66 -5.23 18.47 3.44
CA GLY A 66 -5.20 19.80 2.81
C GLY A 66 -3.89 20.26 2.18
N HIS A 67 -2.79 19.51 2.27
CA HIS A 67 -1.53 19.81 1.57
C HIS A 67 -0.92 18.60 0.87
N LEU A 68 -0.04 18.88 -0.09
CA LEU A 68 0.69 17.88 -0.86
C LEU A 68 2.16 17.83 -0.42
N ARG A 69 2.71 16.62 -0.34
CA ARG A 69 4.14 16.38 -0.16
C ARG A 69 4.61 15.37 -1.20
N THR A 70 5.71 15.70 -1.87
CA THR A 70 6.36 14.78 -2.82
C THR A 70 7.59 14.15 -2.18
N VAL A 71 7.70 12.84 -2.33
CA VAL A 71 8.81 12.03 -1.84
C VAL A 71 9.51 11.42 -3.05
N VAL A 72 10.83 11.60 -3.12
CA VAL A 72 11.67 11.01 -4.17
C VAL A 72 12.66 10.03 -3.56
N SER A 73 12.81 8.86 -4.18
CA SER A 73 13.72 7.81 -3.69
C SER A 73 14.39 7.07 -4.85
N ALA A 74 15.63 6.64 -4.66
CA ALA A 74 16.30 5.69 -5.54
C ALA A 74 16.12 4.27 -4.98
N GLY A 75 15.81 3.30 -5.82
CA GLY A 75 15.66 1.91 -5.38
C GLY A 75 14.33 1.61 -4.71
N SER A 76 14.15 1.91 -3.42
CA SER A 76 12.92 1.57 -2.70
C SER A 76 12.24 2.80 -2.10
N PRO A 77 10.93 3.00 -2.32
CA PRO A 77 10.20 4.13 -1.75
C PRO A 77 9.94 3.98 -0.25
N VAL A 78 10.16 2.80 0.34
CA VAL A 78 9.71 2.50 1.71
C VAL A 78 10.30 3.46 2.73
N ALA A 79 11.63 3.61 2.77
CA ALA A 79 12.28 4.47 3.77
C ALA A 79 11.85 5.93 3.64
N ALA A 80 11.83 6.44 2.41
CA ALA A 80 11.45 7.82 2.14
C ALA A 80 9.96 8.06 2.47
N LEU A 81 9.10 7.08 2.19
CA LEU A 81 7.68 7.11 2.54
C LEU A 81 7.47 7.07 4.05
N THR A 82 8.13 6.17 4.79
CA THR A 82 8.00 6.10 6.25
C THR A 82 8.47 7.38 6.93
N SER A 83 9.54 8.00 6.43
CA SER A 83 10.02 9.30 6.94
C SER A 83 9.00 10.41 6.69
N ALA A 84 8.48 10.52 5.46
CA ALA A 84 7.45 11.51 5.14
C ALA A 84 6.19 11.34 5.98
N LEU A 85 5.72 10.10 6.18
CA LEU A 85 4.57 9.80 7.02
C LEU A 85 4.82 10.21 8.48
N TYR A 86 6.00 9.90 9.03
CA TYR A 86 6.38 10.28 10.38
C TYR A 86 6.39 11.80 10.57
N GLU A 87 6.99 12.55 9.63
CA GLU A 87 7.02 14.02 9.65
C GLU A 87 5.62 14.64 9.60
N GLU A 88 4.67 13.98 8.96
CA GLU A 88 3.27 14.42 8.85
C GLU A 88 2.39 13.91 10.02
N GLY A 89 2.99 13.28 11.04
CA GLY A 89 2.28 12.82 12.24
C GLY A 89 1.62 11.44 12.13
N TYR A 90 2.00 10.65 11.12
CA TYR A 90 1.54 9.27 10.90
C TYR A 90 2.72 8.30 11.08
N PRO A 91 3.24 8.08 12.30
CA PRO A 91 4.31 7.12 12.52
C PRO A 91 3.83 5.75 12.08
N VAL A 92 4.62 5.05 11.27
CA VAL A 92 4.28 3.71 10.79
C VAL A 92 5.47 2.77 10.93
N GLU A 93 5.20 1.61 11.53
CA GLU A 93 6.14 0.49 11.55
C GLU A 93 5.59 -0.67 10.73
N ILE A 94 6.43 -1.27 9.89
CA ILE A 94 6.07 -2.45 9.11
C ILE A 94 6.37 -3.70 9.94
N LEU A 95 5.33 -4.40 10.37
CA LEU A 95 5.44 -5.63 11.14
C LEU A 95 5.57 -6.86 10.25
N GLN A 96 4.82 -6.89 9.15
CA GLN A 96 4.84 -7.97 8.17
C GLN A 96 4.77 -7.39 6.77
N PHE A 97 5.56 -7.96 5.86
CA PHE A 97 5.58 -7.58 4.46
C PHE A 97 5.47 -8.84 3.60
N HIS A 98 4.51 -8.86 2.67
CA HIS A 98 4.34 -9.94 1.72
C HIS A 98 4.06 -9.37 0.34
N GLN A 99 4.86 -9.74 -0.65
CA GLN A 99 4.67 -9.30 -2.03
C GLN A 99 4.74 -10.51 -2.98
N ARG A 100 3.78 -10.58 -3.90
CA ARG A 100 3.68 -11.67 -4.88
C ARG A 100 3.28 -11.14 -6.24
N ARG A 101 3.90 -11.66 -7.30
CA ARG A 101 3.42 -11.43 -8.66
C ARG A 101 2.17 -12.28 -8.90
N THR A 102 1.17 -11.66 -9.52
CA THR A 102 -0.10 -12.25 -9.96
C THR A 102 -0.28 -11.97 -11.45
N ALA A 103 -1.29 -12.57 -12.08
CA ALA A 103 -1.63 -12.30 -13.48
C ALA A 103 -2.02 -10.82 -13.69
N SER A 104 -2.65 -10.19 -12.70
CA SER A 104 -3.14 -8.81 -12.76
C SER A 104 -2.16 -7.75 -12.23
N GLY A 105 -0.92 -8.14 -11.89
CA GLY A 105 0.09 -7.21 -11.38
C GLY A 105 0.80 -7.73 -10.13
N THR A 106 1.37 -6.84 -9.34
CA THR A 106 2.06 -7.14 -8.09
C THR A 106 1.15 -6.90 -6.91
N ALA A 107 0.81 -7.97 -6.19
CA ALA A 107 0.02 -7.93 -4.96
C ALA A 107 0.94 -7.70 -3.76
N THR A 108 0.69 -6.66 -2.98
CA THR A 108 1.44 -6.37 -1.75
C THR A 108 0.50 -6.31 -0.57
N PHE A 109 0.90 -6.94 0.54
CA PHE A 109 0.21 -6.97 1.82
C PHE A 109 1.20 -6.53 2.89
N VAL A 110 0.84 -5.50 3.65
CA VAL A 110 1.67 -4.93 4.70
C VAL A 110 0.85 -4.90 5.98
N GLN A 111 1.36 -5.50 7.04
CA GLN A 111 0.82 -5.27 8.38
C GLN A 111 1.59 -4.11 8.99
N CYS A 112 0.87 -3.03 9.27
CA CYS A 112 1.41 -1.82 9.85
C CYS A 112 1.04 -1.71 11.33
N GLU A 113 1.89 -1.05 12.09
CA GLU A 113 1.58 -0.55 13.44
C GLU A 113 1.73 0.97 13.49
N SER A 114 0.84 1.63 14.22
CA SER A 114 0.91 3.04 14.55
C SER A 114 0.25 3.27 15.90
N ASN A 115 1.00 3.86 16.85
CA ASN A 115 0.51 4.19 18.19
C ASN A 115 -0.17 3.00 18.90
N GLY A 116 0.42 1.80 18.78
CA GLY A 116 -0.10 0.57 19.38
C GLY A 116 -1.27 -0.08 18.64
N ARG A 117 -1.79 0.54 17.57
CA ARG A 117 -2.83 -0.05 16.71
C ARG A 117 -2.20 -0.80 15.56
N ARG A 118 -2.69 -2.02 15.27
CA ARG A 118 -2.20 -2.88 14.18
C ARG A 118 -3.29 -3.14 13.16
N GLY A 119 -2.89 -3.19 11.90
CA GLY A 119 -3.82 -3.30 10.78
C GLY A 119 -3.12 -3.73 9.51
N TRP A 120 -3.88 -4.32 8.60
CA TRP A 120 -3.39 -4.73 7.29
C TRP A 120 -3.78 -3.71 6.24
N GLY A 121 -2.82 -3.38 5.39
CA GLY A 121 -3.04 -2.75 4.11
C GLY A 121 -2.69 -3.70 2.97
N ALA A 122 -3.45 -3.62 1.89
CA ALA A 122 -3.28 -4.44 0.71
C ALA A 122 -3.44 -3.60 -0.56
N ALA A 123 -2.66 -3.89 -1.59
CA ALA A 123 -2.81 -3.26 -2.89
C ALA A 123 -2.34 -4.16 -4.03
N LEU A 124 -2.83 -3.84 -5.23
CA LEU A 124 -2.42 -4.41 -6.49
C LEU A 124 -2.04 -3.26 -7.42
N ALA A 125 -0.86 -3.33 -8.02
CA ALA A 125 -0.40 -2.36 -9.02
C ALA A 125 0.54 -3.04 -10.02
N ASP A 126 0.80 -2.40 -11.15
CA ASP A 126 1.68 -2.94 -12.20
C ASP A 126 3.12 -3.09 -11.72
N ASP A 127 3.56 -2.19 -10.85
CA ASP A 127 4.89 -2.19 -10.26
C ASP A 127 4.86 -2.45 -8.74
N GLY A 128 5.88 -3.17 -8.25
CA GLY A 128 5.95 -3.58 -6.85
C GLY A 128 6.19 -2.42 -5.89
N ALA A 129 6.81 -1.33 -6.33
CA ALA A 129 7.05 -0.16 -5.50
C ALA A 129 5.73 0.63 -5.29
N GLU A 130 4.95 0.84 -6.34
CA GLU A 130 3.62 1.44 -6.29
C GLU A 130 2.67 0.61 -5.43
N SER A 131 2.66 -0.71 -5.68
CA SER A 131 1.86 -1.66 -4.89
C SER A 131 2.23 -1.57 -3.41
N THR A 132 3.52 -1.40 -3.08
CA THR A 132 3.97 -1.20 -1.70
C THR A 132 3.47 0.12 -1.12
N VAL A 133 3.63 1.23 -1.84
CA VAL A 133 3.18 2.56 -1.37
C VAL A 133 1.67 2.56 -1.12
N ARG A 134 0.89 2.03 -2.08
CA ARG A 134 -0.57 1.93 -1.94
C ARG A 134 -0.99 1.04 -0.77
N ALA A 135 -0.32 -0.09 -0.55
CA ALA A 135 -0.60 -0.98 0.57
C ALA A 135 -0.29 -0.30 1.91
N MET A 136 0.84 0.42 2.03
CA MET A 136 1.17 1.16 3.24
C MET A 136 0.14 2.25 3.55
N ILE A 137 -0.28 3.03 2.55
CA ILE A 137 -1.32 4.07 2.70
C ILE A 137 -2.64 3.45 3.16
N ALA A 138 -3.08 2.34 2.54
CA ALA A 138 -4.29 1.64 2.94
C ALA A 138 -4.21 1.15 4.40
N GLY A 139 -3.05 0.62 4.81
CA GLY A 139 -2.82 0.19 6.19
C GLY A 139 -2.93 1.35 7.19
N ILE A 140 -2.27 2.47 6.92
CA ILE A 140 -2.30 3.65 7.80
C ILE A 140 -3.71 4.24 7.90
N ASN A 141 -4.41 4.35 6.77
CA ASN A 141 -5.78 4.83 6.74
C ASN A 141 -6.72 3.91 7.53
N GLN A 142 -6.49 2.60 7.51
CA GLN A 142 -7.22 1.65 8.35
C GLN A 142 -6.93 1.86 9.85
N LEU A 143 -5.70 2.18 10.23
CA LEU A 143 -5.31 2.45 11.61
C LEU A 143 -5.91 3.76 12.16
N GLY A 144 -6.35 4.66 11.30
CA GLY A 144 -7.05 5.89 11.70
C GLY A 144 -8.57 5.76 11.83
N ARG A 145 -9.17 4.63 11.40
CA ARG A 145 -10.61 4.37 11.55
C ARG A 145 -11.04 4.09 12.98
#